data_AF-A0A9X6YH70-F1
#
_entry.id   AF-A0A9X6YH70-F1
#
_cell.length_a   1.000
_cell.length_b   1.000
_cell.length_c   1.000
_cell.angle_alpha   90.00
_cell.angle_beta   90.00
_cell.angle_gamma   90.00
#
_symmetry.space_group_name_H-M   'P 1'
#
loop_
_entity.id
_entity.type
_entity.pdbx_description
1 polymer ?
#
loop_
_entity_poly.entity_id
_entity_poly.type
_entity_poly.pdbx_seq_one_letter_code
_entity_poly.pdbx_strand_id
1 'polypeptide(L)' 'MLNRFLIIDTSSILIFSMLLPYSLPKKMALIIFVLILGAISLGANKVVGRIHNKFKQ' A
#
# COMPACT_ATOMS: atom_id res chain seq x y z
N MET A 1 8.36 7.22 -10.65
CA MET A 1 7.50 8.22 -9.99
C MET A 1 6.34 7.58 -9.23
N LEU A 2 5.62 6.61 -9.82
CA LEU A 2 4.48 5.89 -9.21
C LEU A 2 4.76 5.29 -7.81
N ASN A 3 5.94 4.71 -7.60
CA ASN A 3 6.31 4.11 -6.31
C ASN A 3 6.45 5.13 -5.15
N ARG A 4 6.87 6.37 -5.43
CA ARG A 4 6.97 7.40 -4.38
C ARG A 4 5.58 7.88 -3.94
N PHE A 5 4.64 7.98 -4.87
CA PHE A 5 3.26 8.37 -4.56
C PHE A 5 2.56 7.29 -3.71
N LEU A 6 2.71 6.02 -4.10
CA LEU A 6 2.22 4.88 -3.33
C LEU A 6 2.76 4.84 -1.90
N ILE A 7 4.04 5.14 -1.70
CA ILE A 7 4.65 5.17 -0.35
C ILE A 7 4.04 6.28 0.50
N ILE A 8 3.79 7.47 -0.07
CA ILE A 8 3.19 8.60 0.64
C ILE A 8 1.73 8.32 1.03
N ASP A 9 0.93 7.73 0.13
CA ASP A 9 -0.46 7.33 0.40
C ASP A 9 -0.55 6.28 1.51
N THR A 10 0.27 5.22 1.41
CA THR A 10 0.26 4.13 2.40
C THR A 10 0.68 4.64 3.78
N SER A 11 1.64 5.57 3.84
CA SER A 11 2.11 6.18 5.10
C SER A 11 1.05 7.08 5.73
N SER A 12 0.31 7.85 4.93
CA SER A 12 -0.76 8.74 5.40
C SER A 12 -1.91 7.96 6.03
N ILE A 13 -2.32 6.86 5.40
CA ILE A 13 -3.35 5.95 5.92
C ILE A 13 -2.90 5.28 7.23
N LEU A 14 -1.62 4.91 7.33
CA LEU A 14 -1.07 4.31 8.55
C LEU A 14 -1.11 5.28 9.73
N ILE A 15 -0.71 6.54 9.52
CA ILE A 15 -0.76 7.60 10.52
C ILE A 15 -2.21 7.88 10.94
N PHE A 16 -3.13 7.95 9.97
CA PHE A 16 -4.55 8.14 10.25
C PHE A 16 -5.12 7.00 11.11
N SER A 17 -4.76 5.75 10.79
CA SER A 17 -5.16 4.58 11.57
C SER A 17 -4.64 4.60 13.02
N MET A 18 -3.49 5.23 13.27
CA MET A 18 -2.96 5.39 14.63
C MET A 18 -3.69 6.48 15.42
N LEU A 19 -4.18 7.53 14.75
CA LEU A 19 -4.90 8.65 15.36
C LEU A 19 -6.36 8.33 15.71
N LEU A 20 -6.96 7.33 15.06
CA LEU A 20 -8.33 6.91 15.34
C LEU A 20 -8.45 6.29 16.75
N PRO A 21 -9.52 6.58 17.52
CA PRO A 21 -9.74 6.08 18.88
C PRO A 21 -10.28 4.65 18.87
N TYR A 22 -9.67 3.78 18.07
CA TYR A 22 -10.05 2.38 18.00
C TYR A 22 -9.42 1.58 19.14
N SER A 23 -10.20 0.62 19.66
CA SER A 23 -9.73 -0.41 20.57
C SER A 23 -8.54 -1.17 19.96
N LEU A 24 -7.53 -1.52 20.78
CA LEU A 24 -6.29 -2.21 20.40
C LEU A 24 -6.44 -3.29 19.30
N PRO A 25 -7.38 -4.26 19.38
CA PRO A 25 -7.54 -5.28 18.35
C PRO A 25 -7.94 -4.72 16.97
N LYS A 26 -8.80 -3.68 16.94
CA LYS A 26 -9.22 -3.03 15.70
C LYS A 26 -8.08 -2.22 15.08
N LYS A 27 -7.21 -1.60 15.90
CA LYS A 27 -5.99 -0.94 15.41
C LYS A 27 -5.04 -1.94 14.74
N MET A 28 -4.82 -3.10 15.36
CA MET A 28 -3.94 -4.13 14.79
C MET A 28 -4.49 -4.66 13.45
N ALA A 29 -5.81 -4.89 13.36
CA ALA A 29 -6.45 -5.31 12.12
C ALA A 29 -6.26 -4.29 10.98
N LEU A 30 -6.40 -2.99 11.27
CA LEU A 30 -6.18 -1.94 10.28
C LEU A 30 -4.72 -1.87 9.80
N ILE A 31 -3.74 -1.99 10.71
CA ILE A 31 -2.32 -2.00 10.37
C ILE A 31 -2.00 -3.18 9.43
N ILE A 32 -2.50 -4.38 9.75
CA ILE A 32 -2.32 -5.59 8.91
C ILE A 32 -2.96 -5.39 7.54
N PHE A 33 -4.16 -4.81 7.49
CA PHE A 33 -4.85 -4.53 6.23
C PHE A 33 -4.06 -3.57 5.33
N VAL A 34 -3.52 -2.48 5.89
CA VAL A 34 -2.70 -1.50 5.17
C VAL A 34 -1.39 -2.12 4.67
N LEU A 35 -0.77 -2.99 5.46
CA LEU A 35 0.43 -3.73 5.05
C LEU A 35 0.17 -4.65 3.85
N ILE A 36 -0.95 -5.36 3.84
CA ILE A 36 -1.35 -6.23 2.73
C ILE A 36 -1.57 -5.41 1.45
N LEU A 37 -2.28 -4.27 1.56
CA LEU A 37 -2.47 -3.36 0.43
C LEU A 37 -1.14 -2.82 -0.13
N GLY A 38 -0.22 -2.43 0.75
CA GLY A 38 1.13 -2.00 0.37
C GLY A 38 1.90 -3.09 -0.38
N ALA A 39 1.86 -4.33 0.10
CA ALA A 39 2.52 -5.47 -0.53
C ALA A 39 1.94 -5.80 -1.92
N ILE A 40 0.60 -5.80 -2.04
CA ILE A 40 -0.10 -6.01 -3.32
C ILE A 40 0.28 -4.91 -4.30
N SER A 41 0.30 -3.65 -3.86
CA SER A 41 0.65 -2.50 -4.70
C SER A 41 2.09 -2.59 -5.23
N LEU A 42 3.04 -3.00 -4.38
CA LEU A 42 4.44 -3.21 -4.78
C LEU A 42 4.58 -4.35 -5.80
N GLY A 43 3.83 -5.44 -5.59
CA GLY A 43 3.78 -6.58 -6.51
C GLY A 43 3.15 -6.20 -7.85
N ALA A 44 2.02 -5.50 -7.82
CA ALA A 44 1.31 -5.01 -9.00
C ALA A 44 2.18 -4.06 -9.83
N ASN A 45 2.94 -3.15 -9.21
CA ASN A 45 3.84 -2.26 -9.93
C ASN A 45 4.95 -3.02 -10.68
N LYS A 46 5.49 -4.10 -10.10
CA LYS A 46 6.45 -5.00 -10.79
C LYS A 46 5.79 -5.77 -11.95
N VAL A 47 4.57 -6.25 -11.76
CA VAL A 47 3.83 -7.00 -12.79
C VAL A 47 3.44 -6.08 -13.95
N VAL A 48 2.86 -4.92 -13.67
CA VAL A 48 2.53 -3.89 -14.65
C VAL A 48 3.78 -3.43 -15.39
N GLY A 49 4.90 -3.20 -14.70
CA GLY A 49 6.17 -2.87 -15.34
C GLY A 49 6.65 -3.96 -16.32
N ARG A 50 6.50 -5.24 -15.97
CA ARG A 50 6.81 -6.36 -16.88
C ARG A 50 5.86 -6.45 -18.07
N ILE A 51 4.56 -6.30 -17.85
CA ILE A 51 3.53 -6.34 -18.90
C ILE A 51 3.76 -5.16 -19.86
N HIS A 52 3.92 -3.95 -19.33
CA HIS A 52 4.18 -2.78 -20.15
C HIS A 52 5.47 -2.92 -20.97
N ASN A 53 6.53 -3.53 -20.42
CA ASN A 53 7.76 -3.82 -21.18
C ASN A 53 7.58 -4.90 -22.26
N LYS A 54 6.62 -5.81 -22.08
CA LYS A 54 6.26 -6.84 -23.07
C LYS A 54 5.36 -6.30 -24.19
N PHE A 55 4.49 -5.34 -23.88
CA PHE A 55 3.56 -4.72 -24.82
C PHE A 55 4.11 -3.47 -25.53
N LYS A 56 5.29 -2.97 -25.12
CA LYS A 56 6.02 -1.90 -25.83
C LYS A 56 6.91 -2.43 -26.98
N GLN A 57 6.83 -3.73 -27.29
CA GLN A 57 7.38 -4.29 -28.52
C GLN A 57 6.39 -4.10 -29.67
#